data_AF-A0A925BG99-F1
#
_entry.id   AF-A0A925BG99-F1
#
_cell.length_a   1.000
_cell.length_b   1.000
_cell.length_c   1.000
_cell.angle_alpha   90.00
_cell.angle_beta   90.00
_cell.angle_gamma   90.00
#
_symmetry.space_group_name_H-M   'P 1'
#
loop_
_entity.id
_entity.type
_entity.pdbx_description
1 polymer ?
#
loop_
_entity_poly.entity_id
_entity_poly.type
_entity_poly.pdbx_seq_one_letter_code
_entity_poly.pdbx_strand_id
1 'polypeptide(L)'
;FYVLKTLVEHAGRCRIGQIAEEHHLTNATMTGLVKRLEAMTPPLVSRETNVDDRRSIYVVMTRAGHERFMAIQTDLLAQAQGVLRLLSAEERQDLIHYLSRYVQAVEERFPIESIPTLD
;
A
#
# COMPACT_ATOMS: atom_id res chain seq x y z
N PHE A 1 6.68 -3.41 -1.22
CA PHE A 1 5.74 -2.30 -1.46
C PHE A 1 4.51 -2.43 -0.58
N TYR A 2 3.65 -3.44 -0.77
CA TYR A 2 2.38 -3.60 -0.04
C TYR A 2 2.47 -3.57 1.49
N VAL A 3 3.42 -4.25 2.11
CA VAL A 3 3.62 -4.19 3.58
C VAL A 3 3.93 -2.76 4.05
N LEU A 4 4.82 -2.05 3.36
CA LEU A 4 5.17 -0.67 3.72
C LEU A 4 3.99 0.28 3.48
N LYS A 5 3.24 0.08 2.39
CA LYS A 5 2.01 0.83 2.08
C LYS A 5 0.99 0.70 3.22
N THR A 6 0.64 -0.53 3.58
CA THR A 6 -0.30 -0.82 4.68
C THR A 6 0.20 -0.21 5.99
N LEU A 7 1.49 -0.32 6.30
CA LEU A 7 2.02 0.32 7.50
C LEU A 7 1.85 1.84 7.46
N VAL A 8 2.06 2.53 6.33
CA VAL A 8 1.78 3.97 6.25
C VAL A 8 0.28 4.28 6.43
N GLU A 9 -0.60 3.46 5.85
CA GLU A 9 -2.06 3.60 5.97
C GLU A 9 -2.53 3.40 7.42
N HIS A 10 -1.84 2.56 8.19
CA HIS A 10 -2.11 2.28 9.61
C HIS A 10 -1.14 2.99 10.57
N ALA A 11 -0.78 4.24 10.27
CA ALA A 11 0.04 5.10 11.16
C ALA A 11 1.37 4.47 11.64
N GLY A 12 1.99 3.66 10.78
CA GLY A 12 3.29 3.03 10.99
C GLY A 12 3.25 1.68 11.72
N ARG A 13 2.08 1.16 12.13
CA ARG A 13 1.99 -0.06 12.93
C ARG A 13 0.74 -0.89 12.61
N CYS A 14 0.92 -2.17 12.32
CA CYS A 14 -0.20 -3.06 12.00
C CYS A 14 0.08 -4.51 12.44
N ARG A 15 -0.97 -5.27 12.79
CA ARG A 15 -0.82 -6.70 13.11
C ARG A 15 -0.49 -7.47 11.85
N ILE A 16 0.43 -8.43 11.96
CA ILE A 16 0.86 -9.21 10.78
C ILE A 16 -0.30 -9.96 10.10
N GLY A 17 -1.26 -10.45 10.90
CA GLY A 17 -2.46 -11.13 10.40
C GLY A 17 -3.38 -10.19 9.63
N GLN A 18 -3.55 -8.95 10.09
CA GLN A 18 -4.33 -7.94 9.40
C GLN A 18 -3.70 -7.55 8.05
N ILE A 19 -2.37 -7.41 7.99
CA ILE A 19 -1.66 -7.19 6.73
C ILE A 19 -1.89 -8.40 5.78
N ALA A 20 -1.91 -9.62 6.30
CA ALA A 20 -2.16 -10.81 5.50
C ALA A 20 -3.58 -10.83 4.92
N GLU A 21 -4.58 -10.49 5.73
CA GLU A 21 -6.00 -10.41 5.35
C GLU A 21 -6.24 -9.35 4.26
N GLU A 22 -5.73 -8.13 4.44
CA GLU A 22 -5.89 -7.02 3.49
C GLU A 22 -5.30 -7.32 2.10
N HIS A 23 -4.26 -8.15 2.04
CA HIS A 23 -3.59 -8.51 0.79
C HIS A 23 -3.98 -9.91 0.28
N HIS A 24 -4.96 -10.56 0.92
CA HIS A 24 -5.39 -11.93 0.60
C HIS A 24 -4.23 -12.95 0.55
N LEU A 25 -3.28 -12.82 1.47
CA LEU A 25 -2.11 -13.69 1.59
C LEU A 25 -2.20 -14.58 2.83
N THR A 26 -1.52 -15.73 2.79
CA THR A 26 -1.41 -16.57 3.99
C THR A 26 -0.51 -15.91 5.03
N ASN A 27 -0.78 -16.19 6.32
CA ASN A 27 0.08 -15.75 7.43
C ASN A 27 1.54 -16.21 7.28
N ALA A 28 1.77 -17.40 6.72
CA ALA A 28 3.12 -17.92 6.47
C ALA A 28 3.85 -17.07 5.41
N THR A 29 3.18 -16.77 4.29
CA THR A 29 3.71 -15.89 3.24
C THR A 29 4.01 -14.50 3.80
N MET A 30 3.06 -13.91 4.54
CA MET A 30 3.23 -12.57 5.12
C MET A 30 4.39 -12.53 6.13
N THR A 31 4.51 -13.55 6.98
CA THR A 31 5.67 -13.70 7.88
C THR A 31 6.98 -13.75 7.12
N GLY A 32 7.04 -14.48 6.01
CA GLY A 32 8.21 -14.48 5.13
C GLY A 32 8.53 -13.10 4.55
N LEU A 33 7.52 -12.35 4.10
CA LEU A 33 7.70 -10.98 3.61
C LEU A 33 8.27 -10.05 4.67
N VAL A 34 7.67 -10.05 5.87
CA VAL A 34 8.11 -9.20 6.98
C VAL A 34 9.53 -9.54 7.41
N LYS A 35 9.87 -10.82 7.53
CA LYS A 35 11.25 -11.27 7.85
C LYS A 35 12.27 -10.75 6.83
N ARG A 36 11.94 -10.77 5.53
CA ARG A 36 12.84 -10.24 4.50
C ARG A 36 13.04 -8.73 4.64
N LEU A 37 11.98 -7.98 4.96
CA LEU A 37 12.04 -6.53 5.16
C LEU A 37 12.83 -6.15 6.42
N GLU A 38 12.72 -6.94 7.48
CA GLU A 38 13.47 -6.79 8.72
C GLU A 38 14.96 -7.14 8.55
N ALA A 39 15.27 -8.12 7.70
CA ALA A 39 16.65 -8.53 7.40
C ALA A 39 17.41 -7.59 6.44
N MET A 40 16.77 -6.52 5.93
CA MET A 40 17.45 -5.52 5.12
C MET A 40 18.40 -4.66 5.97
N THR A 41 19.37 -4.02 5.33
CA THR A 41 20.30 -3.10 5.99
C THR A 41 20.22 -1.73 5.32
N PRO A 42 19.67 -0.71 5.99
CA PRO A 42 18.99 -0.76 7.30
C PRO A 42 17.65 -1.53 7.27
N PRO A 43 17.18 -2.08 8.42
CA PRO A 43 15.88 -2.76 8.50
C PRO A 43 14.75 -1.82 8.11
N LEU A 44 13.83 -2.27 7.27
CA LEU A 44 12.69 -1.45 6.83
C LEU A 44 11.49 -1.57 7.77
N VAL A 45 11.41 -2.66 8.53
CA VAL A 45 10.37 -2.91 9.53
C VAL A 45 11.00 -3.59 10.74
N SER A 46 10.33 -3.51 11.89
CA SER A 46 10.61 -4.29 13.10
C SER A 46 9.38 -5.07 13.52
N ARG A 47 9.59 -6.20 14.21
CA ARG A 47 8.51 -6.97 14.84
C ARG A 47 8.46 -6.71 16.34
N GLU A 48 7.26 -6.45 16.86
CA GLU A 48 7.01 -6.25 18.28
C GLU A 48 5.96 -7.25 18.76
N THR A 49 6.26 -7.95 19.85
CA THR A 49 5.31 -8.85 20.51
C THR A 49 4.45 -8.03 21.48
N ASN A 50 3.13 -8.17 21.41
CA ASN A 50 2.25 -7.52 22.37
C ASN A 50 2.39 -8.16 23.76
N VAL A 51 2.47 -7.33 24.81
CA VAL A 51 2.69 -7.76 26.20
C VAL A 51 1.42 -8.37 26.79
N ASP A 52 0.24 -7.86 26.40
CA ASP A 52 -1.07 -8.32 26.90
C ASP A 52 -1.65 -9.50 26.12
N ASP A 53 -1.32 -9.61 24.83
CA ASP A 53 -1.69 -10.75 23.99
C ASP A 53 -0.47 -11.29 23.24
N ARG A 54 0.21 -12.25 23.87
CA ARG A 54 1.43 -12.89 23.33
C ARG A 54 1.20 -13.63 21.99
N ARG A 55 -0.05 -13.77 21.54
CA ARG A 55 -0.38 -14.39 20.25
C ARG A 55 -0.35 -13.38 19.08
N SER A 56 -0.35 -12.09 19.36
CA SER A 56 -0.41 -11.04 18.34
C SER A 56 0.97 -10.40 18.10
N ILE A 57 1.50 -10.58 16.89
CA ILE A 57 2.74 -9.95 16.42
C ILE A 57 2.39 -8.69 15.63
N TYR A 58 2.93 -7.56 16.07
CA TYR A 58 2.86 -6.29 15.36
C TYR A 58 4.09 -6.10 14.49
N VAL A 59 3.86 -5.48 13.35
CA VAL A 59 4.91 -4.98 12.46
C VAL A 59 4.91 -3.46 12.59
N VAL A 60 6.08 -2.89 12.80
CA VAL A 60 6.27 -1.45 12.94
C VAL A 60 7.22 -0.97 11.85
N MET A 61 6.87 0.15 11.22
CA MET A 61 7.71 0.78 10.22
C MET A 61 8.89 1.49 10.87
N THR A 62 10.09 1.25 10.37
CA THR A 62 11.28 2.00 10.79
C THR A 62 11.40 3.29 9.98
N ARG A 63 12.27 4.21 10.42
CA ARG A 63 12.62 5.41 9.63
C ARG A 63 13.11 5.04 8.22
N ALA A 64 13.98 4.05 8.11
CA ALA A 64 14.48 3.58 6.82
C ALA A 64 13.37 2.99 5.95
N GLY A 65 12.40 2.28 6.55
CA GLY A 65 11.21 1.81 5.86
C GLY A 65 10.39 2.94 5.26
N HIS A 66 10.19 4.01 6.03
CA HIS A 66 9.47 5.20 5.59
C HIS A 66 10.20 5.90 4.43
N GLU A 67 11.49 6.18 4.58
CA GLU A 67 12.33 6.77 3.53
C GLU A 67 12.32 5.93 2.25
N ARG A 68 12.45 4.61 2.39
CA ARG A 68 12.40 3.69 1.25
C ARG A 68 11.03 3.72 0.56
N PHE A 69 9.94 3.79 1.32
CA PHE A 69 8.60 3.87 0.75
C PHE A 69 8.38 5.19 0.01
N MET A 70 8.84 6.32 0.57
CA MET A 70 8.81 7.62 -0.11
C MET A 70 9.63 7.62 -1.40
N ALA A 71 10.84 7.04 -1.39
CA ALA A 71 11.66 6.91 -2.59
C ALA A 71 10.94 6.11 -3.69
N ILE A 72 10.32 4.97 -3.33
CA ILE A 72 9.56 4.16 -4.28
C ILE A 72 8.38 4.94 -4.87
N GLN A 73 7.66 5.72 -4.05
CA GLN A 73 6.56 6.55 -4.55
C GLN A 73 7.04 7.63 -5.52
N THR A 74 8.12 8.33 -5.18
CA THR A 74 8.72 9.34 -6.06
C THR A 74 9.15 8.74 -7.39
N ASP A 75 9.82 7.58 -7.37
CA ASP A 75 10.26 6.89 -8.58
C ASP A 75 9.08 6.45 -9.45
N LEU A 76 8.01 5.92 -8.83
CA LEU A 76 6.80 5.48 -9.54
C LEU A 76 6.08 6.68 -10.17
N LEU A 77 5.97 7.79 -9.45
CA LEU A 77 5.37 9.03 -9.96
C LEU A 77 6.18 9.59 -11.13
N ALA A 78 7.51 9.59 -11.02
CA ALA A 78 8.39 10.04 -12.10
C ALA A 78 8.24 9.17 -13.36
N GLN A 79 8.14 7.85 -13.20
CA GLN A 79 7.87 6.93 -14.31
C GLN A 79 6.50 7.20 -14.95
N ALA A 80 5.45 7.36 -14.14
CA ALA A 80 4.11 7.67 -14.63
C ALA A 80 4.08 9.00 -15.39
N GLN A 81 4.75 10.04 -14.87
CA GLN A 81 4.90 11.33 -15.55
C GLN A 81 5.66 11.19 -16.87
N GLY A 82 6.71 10.35 -16.92
CA GLY A 82 7.45 10.07 -18.15
C GLY A 82 6.55 9.50 -19.25
N VAL A 83 5.71 8.53 -18.91
CA VAL A 83 4.74 7.93 -19.85
C VAL A 83 3.69 8.95 -20.28
N LEU A 84 3.13 9.72 -19.35
CA LEU A 84 2.11 10.73 -19.65
C LEU A 84 2.63 11.92 -20.46
N ARG A 85 3.94 12.18 -20.45
CA ARG A 85 4.59 13.19 -21.29
C ARG A 85 4.73 12.77 -22.75
N LEU A 86 4.48 11.51 -23.09
CA LEU A 86 4.38 11.08 -24.49
C LEU A 86 3.16 11.68 -25.21
N LEU A 87 2.15 12.10 -24.44
CA LEU A 87 0.99 12.83 -24.92
C LEU A 87 1.21 14.34 -24.85
N SER A 88 0.59 15.10 -25.74
CA SER A 88 0.51 16.55 -25.64
C SER A 88 -0.32 16.98 -24.42
N ALA A 89 -0.33 18.28 -24.08
CA ALA A 89 -1.18 18.77 -23.01
C ALA A 89 -2.67 18.61 -23.32
N GLU A 90 -3.04 18.78 -24.60
CA GLU A 90 -4.40 18.61 -25.10
C GLU A 90 -4.81 17.13 -25.04
N GLU A 91 -3.96 16.23 -25.52
CA GLU A 91 -4.21 14.78 -25.48
C GLU A 91 -4.36 14.25 -24.04
N ARG A 92 -3.58 14.79 -23.09
CA ARG A 92 -3.76 14.48 -21.67
C ARG A 92 -5.10 14.96 -21.14
N GLN A 93 -5.55 16.14 -21.55
CA GLN A 93 -6.84 16.68 -21.13
C GLN A 93 -7.99 15.84 -21.68
N ASP A 94 -7.90 15.41 -22.93
CA ASP A 94 -8.87 14.51 -23.56
C ASP A 94 -8.89 13.14 -22.86
N LEU A 95 -7.72 12.58 -22.56
CA LEU A 95 -7.60 11.32 -21.83
C LEU A 95 -8.29 11.40 -20.45
N ILE A 96 -8.03 12.47 -19.69
CA ILE A 96 -8.68 12.72 -18.40
C ILE A 96 -10.20 12.86 -18.59
N HIS A 97 -10.64 13.63 -19.58
CA HIS A 97 -12.06 13.82 -19.87
C HIS A 97 -12.79 12.48 -20.11
N TYR A 98 -12.24 11.63 -20.97
CA TYR A 98 -12.86 10.34 -21.26
C TYR A 98 -12.77 9.39 -20.06
N LEU A 99 -11.62 9.28 -19.38
CA LEU A 99 -11.49 8.44 -18.19
C LEU A 99 -12.48 8.82 -17.09
N SER A 100 -12.61 10.12 -16.77
CA SER A 100 -13.56 10.60 -15.77
C SER A 100 -15.00 10.24 -16.13
N ARG A 101 -15.37 10.38 -17.42
CA ARG A 101 -16.69 9.98 -17.90
C ARG A 101 -16.93 8.48 -17.74
N TYR A 102 -15.94 7.64 -18.01
CA TYR A 102 -16.05 6.19 -17.82
C TYR A 102 -16.16 5.80 -16.35
N VAL A 103 -15.34 6.38 -15.48
CA VAL A 103 -15.39 6.12 -14.03
C VAL A 103 -16.77 6.46 -13.47
N GLN A 104 -17.29 7.66 -13.80
CA GLN A 104 -18.60 8.09 -13.36
C GLN A 104 -19.71 7.15 -13.87
N ALA A 105 -19.66 6.73 -15.14
CA ALA A 105 -20.62 5.80 -15.70
C ALA A 105 -20.55 4.40 -15.04
N VAL A 106 -19.35 3.95 -14.65
CA VAL A 106 -19.18 2.69 -13.92
C VAL A 106 -19.74 2.79 -12.51
N GLU A 107 -19.48 3.88 -11.77
CA GLU A 107 -20.03 4.10 -10.43
C GLU A 107 -21.56 4.15 -10.44
N GLU A 108 -22.16 4.81 -11.43
CA GLU A 108 -23.62 4.87 -11.59
C GLU A 108 -24.24 3.51 -11.95
N ARG A 109 -23.50 2.66 -12.67
CA ARG A 109 -24.03 1.38 -13.21
C ARG A 109 -23.73 0.18 -12.31
N PHE A 110 -22.64 0.24 -11.57
CA PHE A 110 -22.17 -0.79 -10.64
C PHE A 110 -21.80 -0.09 -9.33
N PRO A 111 -22.79 0.28 -8.50
CA PRO A 111 -22.51 0.83 -7.19
C PRO A 111 -21.65 -0.18 -6.44
N ILE A 112 -20.40 0.18 -6.17
CA ILE A 112 -19.51 -0.62 -5.34
C ILE A 112 -20.13 -0.55 -3.95
N GLU A 113 -20.80 -1.62 -3.53
CA GLU A 113 -21.25 -1.76 -2.14
C GLU A 113 -20.04 -1.52 -1.25
N SER A 114 -20.13 -0.47 -0.43
CA SER A 114 -19.08 -0.10 0.52
C SER A 114 -18.78 -1.31 1.37
N ILE A 115 -17.53 -1.79 1.35
CA ILE A 115 -17.10 -2.85 2.27
C ILE A 115 -17.42 -2.34 3.68
N PRO A 116 -18.24 -3.04 4.46
CA PRO A 116 -18.65 -2.56 5.77
C PRO A 116 -17.40 -2.33 6.60
N THR A 117 -17.23 -1.08 7.04
CA THR A 117 -16.21 -0.72 8.00
C THR A 117 -16.56 -1.48 9.29
N LEU A 118 -15.71 -2.44 9.68
CA LEU A 118 -15.87 -3.19 10.92
C LEU A 118 -15.73 -2.19 12.09
N ASP A 119 -16.82 -1.98 12.81
CA ASP A 119 -16.91 -1.26 14.09
C ASP A 119 -15.96 -1.82 15.16
#